data_AF-A0A8S1RWJ0-F1
#
_entry.id   AF-A0A8S1RWJ0-F1
#
_cell.length_a   1.000
_cell.length_b   1.000
_cell.length_c   1.000
_cell.angle_alpha   90.00
_cell.angle_beta   90.00
_cell.angle_gamma   90.00
#
_symmetry.space_group_name_H-M   'P 1'
#
loop_
_entity.id
_entity.type
_entity.pdbx_description
1 polymer ?
#
loop_
_entity_poly.entity_id
_entity_poly.type
_entity_poly.pdbx_seq_one_letter_code
_entity_poly.pdbx_strand_id
1 'polypeptide(L)'
;MLNLQTILRGFEENGLKQESMYKADEILAKLDAMGRKEFDRDIAEQLFQQCKPTQLNLKMVYRLADIGQTILDAISIQGEKAKNAEQQLRQIQQNKAICENQLAETSVYSDTRYLFLTLLCVKNIPLNLKYSNCHIQLTLGVINQIAKPESQYDKVNPEFNQDFEFSVPPLISTLQIQFFIRTENTLPILWGSAQLKIQQLDDQVIKQVELKLVDPVGRELGSSVEMEAQIVLNKHQYLQAQLQKFEQRIFTLDNDLIEYRNNLEIIERPFKAKQLSKEQTNKQLSSNIFNQQLHTSQNQQEQDQNIYEMDQQQNQLNSPQEQKEQIWSILQSDKQLEIQDETPEAPEILQHGVIIFTIYGLITLFVCSAKPSFLDVLVCHGLMFTILMDRFDPFHIKLVGAGLLASILYDILWMKQYHLWWYSDDQNNPEWGLNAVNLLRFVLIFTYMQFLYKFVVCYYLYQFHRESIDPTKRYVFTIWKIQYKVGKSRESVSWQ
;
A
#
# COMPACT_ATOMS: atom_id res chain seq x y z
N MET A 1 23.59 21.61 -19.87
CA MET A 1 22.43 20.70 -19.98
C MET A 1 22.80 19.64 -21.00
N LEU A 2 22.66 18.35 -20.64
CA LEU A 2 22.87 17.25 -21.58
C LEU A 2 21.80 17.31 -22.67
N ASN A 3 22.17 17.04 -23.91
CA ASN A 3 21.25 16.90 -25.03
C ASN A 3 21.55 15.59 -25.78
N LEU A 4 20.65 15.19 -26.67
CA LEU A 4 20.73 13.87 -27.33
C LEU A 4 22.04 13.71 -28.12
N GLN A 5 22.48 14.77 -28.81
CA GLN A 5 23.75 14.76 -29.53
C GLN A 5 24.95 14.55 -28.61
N THR A 6 24.93 15.09 -27.38
CA THR A 6 26.01 14.90 -26.39
C THR A 6 26.07 13.47 -25.91
N ILE A 7 24.92 12.83 -25.67
CA ILE A 7 24.83 11.43 -25.25
C ILE A 7 25.29 10.49 -26.37
N LEU A 8 24.77 10.69 -27.59
CA LEU A 8 25.14 9.90 -28.77
C LEU A 8 26.63 10.00 -29.09
N ARG A 9 27.19 11.21 -29.03
CA ARG A 9 28.63 11.44 -29.17
C ARG A 9 29.42 10.75 -28.06
N GLY A 10 28.92 10.75 -26.83
CA GLY A 10 29.52 10.03 -25.71
C GLY A 10 29.65 8.53 -25.97
N PHE A 11 28.60 7.90 -26.53
CA PHE A 11 28.64 6.49 -26.91
C PHE A 11 29.59 6.22 -28.09
N GLU A 12 29.59 7.09 -29.10
CA GLU A 12 30.45 6.97 -30.28
C GLU A 12 31.93 7.07 -29.94
N GLU A 13 32.31 8.02 -29.08
CA GLU A 13 33.67 8.20 -28.58
C GLU A 13 34.16 6.99 -27.75
N ASN A 14 33.25 6.13 -27.29
CA ASN A 14 33.56 4.90 -26.54
C ASN A 14 33.37 3.62 -27.36
N GLY A 15 33.21 3.75 -28.68
CA GLY A 15 33.25 2.65 -29.65
C GLY A 15 31.88 2.06 -30.04
N LEU A 16 30.77 2.70 -29.67
CA LEU A 16 29.44 2.30 -30.12
C LEU A 16 28.96 3.20 -31.27
N LYS A 17 28.81 2.65 -32.47
CA LYS A 17 28.37 3.35 -33.68
C LYS A 17 26.87 3.64 -33.63
N GLN A 18 26.46 4.88 -33.93
CA GLN A 18 25.06 5.32 -33.86
C GLN A 18 24.10 4.51 -34.76
N GLU A 19 24.58 4.02 -35.90
CA GLU A 19 23.78 3.26 -36.88
C GLU A 19 23.61 1.77 -36.51
N SER A 20 24.31 1.29 -35.49
CA SER A 20 24.29 -0.11 -35.05
C SER A 20 23.34 -0.32 -33.87
N MET A 21 22.81 -1.55 -33.76
CA MET A 21 22.00 -1.97 -32.62
C MET A 21 22.82 -2.83 -31.67
N TYR A 22 22.64 -2.64 -30.37
CA TYR A 22 23.47 -3.26 -29.33
C TYR A 22 22.62 -4.01 -28.31
N LYS A 23 23.20 -5.02 -27.68
CA LYS A 23 22.56 -5.68 -26.53
C LYS A 23 22.64 -4.80 -25.28
N ALA A 24 21.72 -5.01 -24.33
CA ALA A 24 21.73 -4.31 -23.04
C ALA A 24 23.09 -4.42 -22.33
N ASP A 25 23.67 -5.63 -22.25
CA ASP A 25 24.98 -5.86 -21.59
C ASP A 25 26.13 -5.06 -22.23
N GLU A 26 26.10 -4.89 -23.55
CA GLU A 26 27.12 -4.16 -24.30
C GLU A 26 27.02 -2.65 -24.02
N ILE A 27 25.80 -2.13 -23.94
CA ILE A 27 25.54 -0.73 -23.59
C ILE A 27 25.87 -0.49 -22.12
N LEU A 28 25.47 -1.39 -21.22
CA LEU A 28 25.76 -1.32 -19.79
C LEU A 28 27.26 -1.32 -19.50
N ALA A 29 28.01 -2.25 -20.09
CA ALA A 29 29.46 -2.30 -19.92
C ALA A 29 30.14 -1.00 -20.37
N LYS A 30 29.57 -0.30 -21.35
CA LYS A 30 30.09 1.00 -21.82
C LYS A 30 29.68 2.15 -20.93
N LEU A 31 28.43 2.20 -20.47
CA LEU A 31 27.99 3.18 -19.47
C LEU A 31 28.81 3.06 -18.18
N ASP A 32 29.07 1.83 -17.73
CA ASP A 32 29.87 1.56 -16.54
C ASP A 32 31.34 1.97 -16.73
N ALA A 33 31.94 1.67 -17.88
CA ALA A 33 33.29 2.14 -18.20
C ALA A 33 33.38 3.67 -18.26
N MET A 34 32.39 4.33 -18.85
CA MET A 34 32.30 5.79 -18.91
C MET A 34 32.06 6.41 -17.53
N GLY A 35 31.30 5.72 -16.67
CA GLY A 35 30.95 6.10 -15.30
C GLY A 35 31.96 5.71 -14.24
N ARG A 36 33.19 5.27 -14.60
CA ARG A 36 34.26 4.83 -13.68
C ARG A 36 33.93 3.58 -12.84
N LYS A 37 33.14 2.65 -13.38
CA LYS A 37 32.70 1.41 -12.73
C LYS A 37 31.75 1.59 -11.54
N GLU A 38 31.08 2.73 -11.50
CA GLU A 38 30.11 3.08 -10.46
C GLU A 38 28.71 3.26 -11.06
N PHE A 39 28.48 2.77 -12.29
CA PHE A 39 27.16 2.85 -12.88
C PHE A 39 26.27 1.76 -12.29
N ASP A 40 25.25 2.20 -11.56
CA ASP A 40 24.33 1.32 -10.88
C ASP A 40 23.58 0.42 -11.88
N ARG A 41 23.58 -0.89 -11.61
CA ARG A 41 22.95 -1.89 -12.47
C ARG A 41 21.42 -1.78 -12.43
N ASP A 42 20.85 -1.44 -11.28
CA ASP A 42 19.40 -1.32 -11.11
C ASP A 42 18.89 -0.11 -11.91
N ILE A 43 19.65 0.99 -11.90
CA ILE A 43 19.37 2.16 -12.74
C ILE A 43 19.45 1.78 -14.23
N ALA A 44 20.46 1.00 -14.62
CA ALA A 44 20.59 0.55 -16.00
C ALA A 44 19.42 -0.34 -16.44
N GLU A 45 18.99 -1.29 -15.61
CA GLU A 45 17.85 -2.15 -15.88
C GLU A 45 16.56 -1.35 -16.05
N GLN A 46 16.33 -0.34 -15.20
CA GLN A 46 15.19 0.56 -15.34
C GLN A 46 15.22 1.33 -16.67
N LEU A 47 16.39 1.82 -17.09
CA LEU A 47 16.55 2.48 -18.40
C LEU A 47 16.22 1.51 -19.56
N PHE A 48 16.66 0.26 -19.49
CA PHE A 48 16.39 -0.74 -20.54
C PHE A 48 14.94 -1.22 -20.57
N GLN A 49 14.25 -1.25 -19.43
CA GLN A 49 12.82 -1.58 -19.34
C GLN A 49 11.94 -0.48 -19.95
N GLN A 50 12.34 0.79 -19.79
CA GLN A 50 11.60 1.93 -20.33
C GLN A 50 11.91 2.20 -21.82
N CYS A 51 13.03 1.69 -22.33
CA CYS A 51 13.37 1.77 -23.74
C CYS A 51 12.69 0.64 -24.54
N LYS A 52 12.06 0.95 -25.68
CA LYS A 52 11.46 -0.07 -26.56
C LYS A 52 12.56 -0.90 -27.25
N PRO A 53 12.70 -2.21 -26.96
CA PRO A 53 13.68 -3.03 -27.65
C PRO A 53 13.22 -3.35 -29.08
N THR A 54 14.19 -3.61 -29.96
CA THR A 54 13.96 -4.22 -31.28
C THR A 54 14.37 -5.68 -31.21
N GLN A 55 13.54 -6.59 -31.74
CA GLN A 55 13.88 -8.01 -31.79
C GLN A 55 14.56 -8.33 -33.12
N LEU A 56 15.80 -8.82 -33.06
CA LEU A 56 16.60 -9.15 -34.24
C LEU A 56 17.24 -10.53 -34.01
N ASN A 57 16.93 -11.49 -34.87
CA ASN A 57 17.38 -12.89 -34.72
C ASN A 57 17.12 -13.48 -33.32
N LEU A 58 15.90 -13.31 -32.81
CA LEU A 58 15.46 -13.75 -31.47
C LEU A 58 16.20 -13.11 -30.28
N LYS A 59 17.03 -12.08 -30.51
CA LYS A 59 17.73 -11.33 -29.46
C LYS A 59 17.12 -9.93 -29.33
N MET A 60 16.97 -9.46 -28.09
CA MET A 60 16.59 -8.06 -27.83
C MET A 60 17.81 -7.16 -28.01
N VAL A 61 17.68 -6.17 -28.88
CA VAL A 61 18.71 -5.17 -29.16
C VAL A 61 18.11 -3.77 -29.14
N TYR A 62 18.93 -2.78 -28.81
CA TYR A 62 18.52 -1.40 -28.59
C TYR A 62 19.25 -0.47 -29.57
N ARG A 63 18.53 0.53 -30.09
CA ARG A 63 19.14 1.63 -30.84
C ARG A 63 19.67 2.66 -29.86
N LEU A 64 20.86 3.19 -30.10
CA LEU A 64 21.49 4.18 -29.21
C LEU A 64 20.69 5.49 -29.13
N ALA A 65 19.96 5.86 -30.18
CA ALA A 65 19.08 7.02 -30.17
C ALA A 65 17.90 6.85 -29.20
N ASP A 66 17.30 5.66 -29.17
CA ASP A 66 16.19 5.36 -28.27
C ASP A 66 16.67 5.36 -26.80
N ILE A 67 17.79 4.68 -26.52
CA ILE A 67 18.42 4.67 -25.19
C ILE A 67 18.85 6.08 -24.77
N GLY A 68 19.44 6.85 -25.69
CA GLY A 68 19.86 8.21 -25.43
C GLY A 68 18.68 9.13 -25.08
N GLN A 69 17.53 8.94 -25.73
CA GLN A 69 16.30 9.65 -25.38
C GLN A 69 15.78 9.21 -24.01
N THR A 70 15.75 7.90 -23.72
CA THR A 70 15.34 7.38 -22.41
C THR A 70 16.22 7.91 -21.27
N ILE A 71 17.54 8.08 -21.50
CA ILE A 71 18.45 8.70 -20.53
C ILE A 71 18.09 10.17 -20.27
N LEU A 72 17.76 10.94 -21.32
CA LEU A 72 17.33 12.34 -21.15
C LEU A 72 16.01 12.44 -20.40
N ASP A 73 15.06 11.57 -20.74
CA ASP A 73 13.75 11.52 -20.08
C ASP A 73 13.94 11.17 -18.59
N ALA A 74 14.81 10.21 -18.27
CA ALA A 74 15.16 9.86 -16.90
C ALA A 74 15.80 11.03 -16.13
N ILE A 75 16.74 11.76 -16.74
CA ILE A 75 17.33 12.98 -16.15
C ILE A 75 16.27 14.04 -15.88
N SER A 76 15.35 14.25 -16.83
CA SER A 76 14.27 15.23 -16.67
C SER A 76 13.33 14.85 -15.53
N ILE A 77 12.88 13.60 -15.50
CA ILE A 77 11.95 13.07 -14.50
C ILE A 77 12.58 13.12 -13.11
N GLN A 78 13.81 12.64 -12.95
CA GLN A 78 14.50 12.68 -11.65
C GLN A 78 14.79 14.11 -11.20
N GLY A 79 15.11 15.01 -12.14
CA GLY A 79 15.30 16.44 -11.85
C GLY A 79 14.01 17.13 -11.38
N GLU A 80 12.87 16.76 -11.95
CA GLU A 80 11.56 17.25 -11.53
C GLU A 80 11.18 16.70 -10.15
N LYS A 81 11.38 15.40 -9.90
CA LYS A 81 11.19 14.79 -8.58
C LYS A 81 12.01 15.48 -7.50
N ALA A 82 13.29 15.74 -7.76
CA ALA A 82 14.17 16.44 -6.83
C ALA A 82 13.68 17.87 -6.53
N LYS A 83 13.26 18.62 -7.54
CA LYS A 83 12.71 19.98 -7.35
C LYS A 83 11.41 19.98 -6.56
N ASN A 84 10.52 19.05 -6.85
CA ASN A 84 9.24 18.93 -6.14
C ASN A 84 9.47 18.55 -4.67
N ALA A 85 10.39 17.61 -4.40
CA ALA A 85 10.81 17.26 -3.05
C ALA A 85 11.40 18.46 -2.30
N GLU A 86 12.28 19.25 -2.93
CA GLU A 86 12.84 20.48 -2.35
C GLU A 86 11.76 21.51 -1.98
N GLN A 87 10.77 21.70 -2.85
CA GLN A 87 9.66 22.61 -2.60
C GLN A 87 8.78 22.14 -1.44
N GLN A 88 8.43 20.86 -1.42
CA GLN A 88 7.66 20.26 -0.32
C GLN A 88 8.40 20.35 1.00
N LEU A 89 9.70 20.10 1.00
CA LEU A 89 10.53 20.16 2.21
C LEU A 89 10.57 21.58 2.80
N ARG A 90 10.73 22.61 1.95
CA ARG A 90 10.63 24.01 2.39
C ARG A 90 9.27 24.34 3.00
N GLN A 91 8.19 23.86 2.39
CA GLN A 91 6.83 24.08 2.89
C GLN A 91 6.61 23.38 4.23
N ILE A 92 7.07 22.14 4.38
CA ILE A 92 6.97 21.40 5.65
C ILE A 92 7.80 22.06 6.74
N GLN A 93 9.01 22.55 6.43
CA GLN A 93 9.84 23.29 7.39
C GLN A 93 9.16 24.58 7.86
N GLN A 94 8.50 25.32 6.95
CA GLN A 94 7.72 26.50 7.31
C GLN A 94 6.55 26.14 8.23
N ASN A 95 5.80 25.08 7.89
CA ASN A 95 4.68 24.60 8.72
C ASN A 95 5.15 24.09 10.09
N LYS A 96 6.33 23.42 10.15
CA LYS A 96 6.96 23.00 11.39
C LYS A 96 7.26 24.20 12.28
N ALA A 97 7.92 25.23 11.75
CA ALA A 97 8.25 26.44 12.51
C ALA A 97 7.00 27.15 13.06
N ILE A 98 5.91 27.20 12.27
CA ILE A 98 4.62 27.72 12.73
C ILE A 98 4.08 26.88 13.90
N CYS A 99 4.13 25.55 13.77
CA CYS A 99 3.67 24.62 14.80
C CYS A 99 4.51 24.69 16.09
N GLU A 100 5.84 24.84 15.99
CA GLU A 100 6.76 25.03 17.13
C GLU A 100 6.43 26.33 17.88
N ASN A 101 6.18 27.43 17.16
CA ASN A 101 5.77 28.69 17.78
C ASN A 101 4.41 28.54 18.49
N GLN A 102 3.44 27.89 17.86
CA GLN A 102 2.14 27.61 18.46
C GLN A 102 2.25 26.71 19.70
N LEU A 103 3.17 25.74 19.70
CA LEU A 103 3.41 24.87 20.86
C LEU A 103 3.97 25.67 22.03
N ALA A 104 4.96 26.54 21.76
CA ALA A 104 5.57 27.40 22.78
C ALA A 104 4.56 28.37 23.42
N GLU A 105 3.56 28.82 22.67
CA GLU A 105 2.49 29.69 23.14
C GLU A 105 1.33 28.93 23.84
N THR A 106 1.25 27.61 23.68
CA THR A 106 0.15 26.81 24.22
C THR A 106 0.48 26.28 25.62
N SER A 107 -0.37 26.56 26.61
CA SER A 107 -0.24 25.99 27.95
C SER A 107 -0.54 24.49 27.97
N VAL A 108 0.25 23.73 28.75
CA VAL A 108 0.09 22.27 28.95
C VAL A 108 -1.27 21.91 29.55
N TYR A 109 -1.84 22.83 30.33
CA TYR A 109 -3.17 22.72 30.92
C TYR A 109 -4.12 23.62 30.14
N SER A 110 -5.03 23.00 29.40
CA SER A 110 -6.10 23.67 28.67
C SER A 110 -7.28 22.71 28.64
N ASP A 111 -8.40 23.12 29.26
CA ASP A 111 -9.69 22.43 29.15
C ASP A 111 -10.40 22.75 27.81
N THR A 112 -9.71 23.45 26.91
CA THR A 112 -10.26 23.93 25.65
C THR A 112 -10.18 22.81 24.62
N ARG A 113 -11.32 22.40 24.10
CA ARG A 113 -11.40 21.42 23.01
C ARG A 113 -11.10 22.13 21.69
N TYR A 114 -10.33 21.49 20.82
CA TYR A 114 -10.05 21.99 19.48
C TYR A 114 -10.63 21.05 18.44
N LEU A 115 -11.23 21.60 17.41
CA LEU A 115 -11.71 20.89 16.23
C LEU A 115 -10.73 21.16 15.09
N PHE A 116 -10.09 20.10 14.61
CA PHE A 116 -9.31 20.11 13.38
C PHE A 116 -10.17 19.52 12.26
N LEU A 117 -10.23 20.22 11.14
CA LEU A 117 -11.07 19.86 10.01
C LEU A 117 -10.30 20.08 8.71
N THR A 118 -10.23 19.04 7.87
CA THR A 118 -9.74 19.13 6.50
C THR A 118 -10.94 19.03 5.57
N LEU A 119 -11.25 20.13 4.88
CA LEU A 119 -12.32 20.17 3.89
C LEU A 119 -11.80 19.64 2.56
N LEU A 120 -12.35 18.53 2.08
CA LEU A 120 -11.89 17.86 0.87
C LEU A 120 -12.61 18.43 -0.35
N CYS A 121 -13.89 18.10 -0.53
CA CYS A 121 -14.66 18.50 -1.71
C CYS A 121 -16.17 18.58 -1.44
N VAL A 122 -16.91 19.11 -2.41
CA VAL A 122 -18.36 18.92 -2.52
C VAL A 122 -18.63 17.98 -3.68
N LYS A 123 -19.52 17.00 -3.51
CA LYS A 123 -19.86 16.01 -4.54
C LYS A 123 -21.25 16.25 -5.13
N ASN A 124 -21.39 15.87 -6.39
CA ASN A 124 -22.67 15.74 -7.09
C ASN A 124 -23.47 17.05 -7.17
N ILE A 125 -22.83 18.18 -7.45
CA ILE A 125 -23.56 19.42 -7.75
C ILE A 125 -24.28 19.26 -9.11
N PRO A 126 -25.60 19.54 -9.19
CA PRO A 126 -26.35 19.36 -10.43
C PRO A 126 -25.76 20.13 -11.62
N LEU A 127 -25.57 19.46 -12.76
CA LEU A 127 -25.01 20.04 -13.99
C LEU A 127 -25.82 21.25 -14.54
N ASN A 128 -27.11 21.33 -14.21
CA ASN A 128 -27.97 22.43 -14.60
C ASN A 128 -27.77 23.70 -13.73
N LEU A 129 -27.07 23.60 -12.59
CA LEU A 129 -26.76 24.73 -11.74
C LEU A 129 -25.62 25.55 -12.35
N LYS A 130 -25.94 26.74 -12.84
CA LYS A 130 -24.95 27.65 -13.43
C LYS A 130 -24.36 28.58 -12.37
N TYR A 131 -23.06 28.47 -12.13
CA TYR A 131 -22.31 29.40 -11.30
C TYR A 131 -20.88 29.63 -11.86
N SER A 132 -20.30 30.77 -11.55
CA SER A 132 -18.93 31.16 -11.95
C SER A 132 -17.91 30.93 -10.84
N ASN A 133 -18.31 31.08 -9.58
CA ASN A 133 -17.46 30.79 -8.42
C ASN A 133 -18.26 30.19 -7.26
N CYS A 134 -17.62 29.43 -6.38
CA CYS A 134 -18.19 28.93 -5.13
C CYS A 134 -17.22 29.11 -3.96
N HIS A 135 -17.75 29.02 -2.74
CA HIS A 135 -16.94 28.90 -1.53
C HIS A 135 -17.76 28.22 -0.43
N ILE A 136 -17.07 27.65 0.56
CA ILE A 136 -17.68 27.13 1.76
C ILE A 136 -17.39 28.08 2.91
N GLN A 137 -18.42 28.38 3.69
CA GLN A 137 -18.31 29.10 4.94
C GLN A 137 -18.52 28.11 6.09
N LEU A 138 -17.53 28.03 6.98
CA LEU A 138 -17.53 27.19 8.17
C LEU A 138 -17.73 28.09 9.39
N THR A 139 -18.83 27.88 10.12
CA THR A 139 -19.20 28.71 11.27
C THR A 139 -19.32 27.87 12.53
N LEU A 140 -18.48 28.18 13.53
CA LEU A 140 -18.53 27.58 14.86
C LEU A 140 -18.70 28.69 15.92
N GLY A 141 -19.93 28.86 16.41
CA GLY A 141 -20.25 29.95 17.34
C GLY A 141 -20.07 31.31 16.71
N VAL A 142 -19.10 32.08 17.22
CA VAL A 142 -18.73 33.41 16.70
C VAL A 142 -17.60 33.36 15.67
N ILE A 143 -16.92 32.22 15.53
CA ILE A 143 -15.80 32.06 14.61
C ILE A 143 -16.34 31.67 13.24
N ASN A 144 -15.84 32.36 12.22
CA ASN A 144 -16.22 32.15 10.83
C ASN A 144 -14.96 32.05 9.96
N GLN A 145 -14.85 30.99 9.17
CA GLN A 145 -13.75 30.75 8.24
C GLN A 145 -14.30 30.42 6.85
N ILE A 146 -13.59 30.87 5.81
CA ILE A 146 -14.02 30.70 4.42
C ILE A 146 -13.01 29.84 3.68
N ALA A 147 -13.49 28.74 3.11
CA ALA A 147 -12.75 27.89 2.19
C ALA A 147 -13.06 28.26 0.75
N LYS A 148 -12.04 28.47 -0.06
CA LYS A 148 -12.19 28.72 -1.51
C LYS A 148 -11.68 27.52 -2.29
N PRO A 149 -12.31 27.13 -3.40
CA PRO A 149 -11.81 26.01 -4.20
C PRO A 149 -10.45 26.35 -4.83
N GLU A 150 -9.73 25.32 -5.28
CA GLU A 150 -8.46 25.50 -6.00
C GLU A 150 -8.63 26.33 -7.29
N SER A 151 -7.55 26.92 -7.82
CA SER A 151 -7.59 27.91 -8.92
C SER A 151 -8.30 27.42 -10.21
N GLN A 152 -8.37 26.12 -10.41
CA GLN A 152 -9.15 25.43 -11.45
C GLN A 152 -9.81 24.21 -10.81
N TYR A 153 -11.13 24.14 -10.83
CA TYR A 153 -11.88 23.07 -10.16
C TYR A 153 -13.07 22.61 -11.01
N ASP A 154 -13.46 21.35 -10.83
CA ASP A 154 -14.68 20.81 -11.42
C ASP A 154 -15.90 21.45 -10.75
N LYS A 155 -16.82 22.00 -11.55
CA LYS A 155 -18.04 22.62 -11.04
C LYS A 155 -19.06 21.61 -10.51
N VAL A 156 -18.96 20.35 -10.91
CA VAL A 156 -19.80 19.27 -10.37
C VAL A 156 -19.23 18.81 -9.03
N ASN A 157 -17.89 18.76 -8.92
CA ASN A 157 -17.20 18.29 -7.73
C ASN A 157 -16.06 19.24 -7.31
N PRO A 158 -16.34 20.42 -6.75
CA PRO A 158 -15.30 21.38 -6.40
C PRO A 158 -14.44 20.87 -5.24
N GLU A 159 -13.13 20.85 -5.46
CA GLU A 159 -12.12 20.48 -4.47
C GLU A 159 -11.55 21.72 -3.76
N PHE A 160 -11.35 21.60 -2.45
CA PHE A 160 -10.88 22.66 -1.56
C PHE A 160 -9.54 22.33 -0.91
N ASN A 161 -9.38 21.07 -0.44
CA ASN A 161 -8.20 20.53 0.21
C ASN A 161 -7.57 21.50 1.23
N GLN A 162 -8.40 22.04 2.13
CA GLN A 162 -8.01 23.09 3.08
C GLN A 162 -8.23 22.67 4.53
N ASP A 163 -7.23 22.97 5.37
CA ASP A 163 -7.23 22.69 6.79
C ASP A 163 -7.75 23.89 7.60
N PHE A 164 -8.57 23.60 8.60
CA PHE A 164 -9.20 24.56 9.50
C PHE A 164 -9.02 24.12 10.96
N GLU A 165 -8.76 25.09 11.83
CA GLU A 165 -8.71 24.90 13.28
C GLU A 165 -9.76 25.77 13.94
N PHE A 166 -10.56 25.18 14.84
CA PHE A 166 -11.48 25.91 15.69
C PHE A 166 -11.28 25.57 17.16
N SER A 167 -11.25 26.58 18.02
CA SER A 167 -11.47 26.40 19.46
C SER A 167 -12.96 26.16 19.69
N VAL A 168 -13.34 25.03 20.28
CA VAL A 168 -14.74 24.65 20.54
C VAL A 168 -15.15 25.15 21.93
N PRO A 169 -16.06 26.14 22.03
CA PRO A 169 -16.56 26.59 23.32
C PRO A 169 -17.45 25.50 23.96
N PRO A 170 -17.51 25.42 25.31
CA PRO A 170 -18.20 24.32 26.01
C PRO A 170 -19.68 24.14 25.67
N LEU A 171 -20.36 25.22 25.27
CA LEU A 171 -21.80 25.25 24.99
C LEU A 171 -22.16 25.01 23.52
N ILE A 172 -21.16 24.88 22.64
CA ILE A 172 -21.39 24.75 21.20
C ILE A 172 -21.21 23.29 20.80
N SER A 173 -22.25 22.72 20.18
CA SER A 173 -22.29 21.31 19.80
C SER A 173 -22.33 21.08 18.29
N THR A 174 -22.37 22.15 17.48
CA THR A 174 -22.56 22.04 16.03
C THR A 174 -21.68 23.01 15.27
N LEU A 175 -20.95 22.50 14.28
CA LEU A 175 -20.33 23.30 13.22
C LEU A 175 -21.33 23.44 12.07
N GLN A 176 -21.60 24.67 11.66
CA GLN A 176 -22.43 24.95 10.49
C GLN A 176 -21.55 25.07 9.24
N ILE A 177 -21.92 24.35 8.19
CA ILE A 177 -21.27 24.37 6.89
C ILE A 177 -22.24 24.96 5.88
N GLN A 178 -21.85 26.01 5.19
CA GLN A 178 -22.69 26.73 4.24
C GLN A 178 -21.97 26.84 2.90
N PHE A 179 -22.58 26.30 1.85
CA PHE A 179 -22.06 26.33 0.50
C PHE A 179 -22.69 27.50 -0.27
N PHE A 180 -21.85 28.45 -0.65
CA PHE A 180 -22.25 29.64 -1.40
C PHE A 180 -21.80 29.53 -2.85
N ILE A 181 -22.70 29.92 -3.74
CA ILE A 181 -22.43 30.04 -5.18
C ILE A 181 -22.53 31.49 -5.61
N ARG A 182 -21.78 31.85 -6.64
CA ARG A 182 -21.77 33.17 -7.24
C ARG A 182 -21.92 33.03 -8.75
N THR A 183 -22.81 33.82 -9.32
CA THR A 183 -22.90 34.06 -10.77
C THR A 183 -22.21 35.38 -11.10
N GLU A 184 -21.79 35.58 -12.34
CA GLU A 184 -21.03 36.78 -12.75
C GLU A 184 -21.66 38.08 -12.22
N ASN A 185 -20.84 38.86 -11.50
CA ASN A 185 -21.20 40.15 -10.90
C ASN A 185 -22.35 40.16 -9.87
N THR A 186 -22.84 39.01 -9.40
CA THR A 186 -23.84 38.95 -8.32
C THR A 186 -23.19 38.80 -6.94
N LEU A 187 -23.95 39.07 -5.87
CA LEU A 187 -23.55 38.70 -4.51
C LEU A 187 -23.61 37.17 -4.35
N PRO A 188 -22.76 36.56 -3.52
CA PRO A 188 -22.86 35.13 -3.23
C PRO A 188 -24.23 34.77 -2.64
N ILE A 189 -24.81 33.68 -3.14
CA ILE A 189 -26.11 33.14 -2.72
C ILE A 189 -25.85 31.84 -1.98
N LEU A 190 -26.48 31.68 -0.80
CA LEU A 190 -26.47 30.42 -0.08
C LEU A 190 -27.26 29.39 -0.89
N TRP A 191 -26.58 28.35 -1.36
CA TRP A 191 -27.21 27.30 -2.15
C TRP A 191 -27.59 26.10 -1.29
N GLY A 192 -26.67 25.65 -0.45
CA GLY A 192 -26.87 24.50 0.43
C GLY A 192 -26.21 24.69 1.79
N SER A 193 -26.73 24.02 2.80
CA SER A 193 -26.15 24.01 4.13
C SER A 193 -26.13 22.60 4.71
N ALA A 194 -25.21 22.34 5.63
CA ALA A 194 -25.08 21.11 6.37
C ALA A 194 -24.62 21.42 7.80
N GLN A 195 -24.79 20.46 8.71
CA GLN A 195 -24.38 20.62 10.11
C GLN A 195 -23.64 19.38 10.58
N LEU A 196 -22.45 19.59 11.14
CA LEU A 196 -21.67 18.56 11.79
C LEU A 196 -21.90 18.63 13.31
N LYS A 197 -22.36 17.53 13.90
CA LYS A 197 -22.50 17.42 15.36
C LYS A 197 -21.16 17.05 15.97
N ILE A 198 -20.63 17.94 16.80
CA ILE A 198 -19.31 17.82 17.46
C ILE A 198 -19.22 16.56 18.32
N GLN A 199 -20.34 16.17 18.97
CA GLN A 199 -20.44 14.94 19.76
C GLN A 199 -20.09 13.65 18.98
N GLN A 200 -20.20 13.67 17.64
CA GLN A 200 -19.82 12.53 16.82
C GLN A 200 -18.31 12.30 16.78
N LEU A 201 -17.51 13.25 17.25
CA LEU A 201 -16.04 13.25 17.21
C LEU A 201 -15.41 13.12 18.61
N ASP A 202 -16.21 12.88 19.66
CA ASP A 202 -15.73 12.81 21.06
C ASP A 202 -14.78 11.63 21.34
N ASP A 203 -14.69 10.66 20.43
CA ASP A 203 -13.73 9.54 20.49
C ASP A 203 -12.30 9.93 20.08
N GLN A 204 -12.07 11.20 19.70
CA GLN A 204 -10.75 11.77 19.38
C GLN A 204 -10.02 11.08 18.21
N VAL A 205 -10.72 10.31 17.39
CA VAL A 205 -10.18 9.67 16.18
C VAL A 205 -10.50 10.54 14.96
N ILE A 206 -9.63 10.55 13.96
CA ILE A 206 -9.90 11.19 12.67
C ILE A 206 -11.04 10.44 12.00
N LYS A 207 -12.12 11.14 11.67
CA LYS A 207 -13.27 10.58 10.95
C LYS A 207 -13.44 11.25 9.60
N GLN A 208 -13.64 10.43 8.58
CA GLN A 208 -14.19 10.89 7.32
C GLN A 208 -15.70 11.06 7.47
N VAL A 209 -16.19 12.26 7.20
CA VAL A 209 -17.58 12.65 7.34
C VAL A 209 -18.10 13.13 6.00
N GLU A 210 -19.17 12.49 5.54
CA GLU A 210 -19.94 12.92 4.39
C GLU A 210 -21.28 13.52 4.87
N LEU A 211 -21.50 14.80 4.57
CA LEU A 211 -22.69 15.53 5.01
C LEU A 211 -23.53 15.96 3.81
N LYS A 212 -24.77 15.50 3.74
CA LYS A 212 -25.72 15.92 2.69
C LYS A 212 -26.07 17.41 2.82
N LEU A 213 -26.08 18.10 1.69
CA LEU A 213 -26.50 19.49 1.60
C LEU A 213 -28.03 19.58 1.51
N VAL A 214 -28.59 20.49 2.32
CA VAL A 214 -30.00 20.89 2.27
C VAL A 214 -30.13 22.33 1.81
N ASP A 215 -31.18 22.63 1.04
CA ASP A 215 -31.51 23.99 0.63
C ASP A 215 -31.93 24.86 1.83
N PRO A 216 -32.05 26.19 1.68
CA PRO A 216 -32.50 27.07 2.76
C PRO A 216 -33.91 26.78 3.32
N VAL A 217 -34.70 25.95 2.63
CA VAL A 217 -36.06 25.53 3.02
C VAL A 217 -36.03 24.12 3.66
N GLY A 218 -34.87 23.47 3.72
CA GLY A 218 -34.65 22.15 4.34
C GLY A 218 -34.84 20.95 3.40
N ARG A 219 -34.89 21.14 2.08
CA ARG A 219 -34.99 20.04 1.10
C ARG A 219 -33.61 19.49 0.75
N GLU A 220 -33.46 18.17 0.66
CA GLU A 220 -32.20 17.54 0.23
C GLU A 220 -31.88 17.89 -1.24
N LEU A 221 -30.64 18.32 -1.50
CA LEU A 221 -30.18 18.73 -2.83
C LEU A 221 -29.57 17.60 -3.65
N GLY A 222 -29.33 16.43 -3.04
CA GLY A 222 -28.63 15.31 -3.67
C GLY A 222 -27.10 15.48 -3.77
N SER A 223 -26.56 16.59 -3.24
CA SER A 223 -25.13 16.87 -3.13
C SER A 223 -24.65 16.66 -1.70
N SER A 224 -23.37 16.38 -1.52
CA SER A 224 -22.75 16.16 -0.20
C SER A 224 -21.42 16.90 -0.07
N VAL A 225 -21.03 17.23 1.16
CA VAL A 225 -19.72 17.78 1.51
C VAL A 225 -18.91 16.68 2.18
N GLU A 226 -17.68 16.46 1.71
CA GLU A 226 -16.74 15.53 2.31
C GLU A 226 -15.65 16.27 3.09
N MET A 227 -15.40 15.80 4.30
CA MET A 227 -14.38 16.36 5.19
C MET A 227 -13.78 15.29 6.09
N GLU A 228 -12.56 15.52 6.54
CA GLU A 228 -11.95 14.79 7.65
C GLU A 228 -12.03 15.68 8.89
N ALA A 229 -12.48 15.14 10.02
CA ALA A 229 -12.63 15.91 11.24
C ALA A 229 -12.16 15.12 12.47
N GLN A 230 -11.56 15.83 13.43
CA GLN A 230 -11.09 15.29 14.69
C GLN A 230 -11.26 16.32 15.81
N ILE A 231 -11.73 15.87 16.98
CA ILE A 231 -11.63 16.67 18.22
C ILE A 231 -10.38 16.27 18.98
N VAL A 232 -9.69 17.29 19.47
CA VAL A 232 -8.52 17.16 20.33
C VAL A 232 -8.82 17.88 21.63
N LEU A 233 -8.66 17.17 22.74
CA LEU A 233 -8.86 17.74 24.08
C LEU A 233 -7.62 18.48 24.59
N ASN A 234 -6.44 18.15 24.09
CA ASN A 234 -5.17 18.77 24.47
C ASN A 234 -4.39 19.25 23.23
N LYS A 235 -4.45 20.56 22.97
CA LYS A 235 -3.72 21.20 21.85
C LYS A 235 -2.22 20.98 21.94
N HIS A 236 -1.64 20.99 23.15
CA HIS A 236 -0.20 20.73 23.33
C HIS A 236 0.18 19.32 22.86
N GLN A 237 -0.58 18.29 23.25
CA GLN A 237 -0.33 16.91 22.80
C GLN A 237 -0.51 16.75 21.29
N TYR A 238 -1.51 17.41 20.69
CA TYR A 238 -1.71 17.37 19.25
C TYR A 238 -0.59 18.07 18.48
N LEU A 239 -0.19 19.27 18.91
CA LEU A 239 0.92 19.99 18.29
C LEU A 239 2.21 19.18 18.41
N GLN A 240 2.46 18.54 19.56
CA GLN A 240 3.59 17.63 19.74
C GLN A 240 3.53 16.43 18.77
N ALA A 241 2.35 15.82 18.58
CA ALA A 241 2.17 14.73 17.62
C ALA A 241 2.35 15.20 16.16
N GLN A 242 1.90 16.42 15.83
CA GLN A 242 2.09 17.01 14.51
C GLN A 242 3.57 17.33 14.24
N LEU A 243 4.31 17.82 15.23
CA LEU A 243 5.76 18.02 15.11
C LEU A 243 6.48 16.71 14.83
N GLN A 244 6.14 15.64 15.54
CA GLN A 244 6.71 14.31 15.26
C GLN A 244 6.40 13.85 13.83
N LYS A 245 5.18 14.09 13.33
CA LYS A 245 4.83 13.78 11.92
C LYS A 245 5.64 14.62 10.93
N PHE A 246 5.83 15.91 11.20
CA PHE A 246 6.66 16.75 10.34
C PHE A 246 8.12 16.28 10.34
N GLU A 247 8.67 15.91 11.48
CA GLU A 247 10.04 15.37 11.58
C GLU A 247 10.22 14.07 10.79
N GLN A 248 9.27 13.14 10.91
CA GLN A 248 9.27 11.91 10.11
C GLN A 248 9.18 12.22 8.61
N ARG A 249 8.29 13.13 8.19
CA ARG A 249 8.16 13.52 6.78
C ARG A 249 9.42 14.20 6.24
N ILE A 250 10.06 15.08 7.02
CA ILE A 250 11.32 15.72 6.64
C ILE A 250 12.39 14.65 6.45
N PHE A 251 12.53 13.72 7.40
CA PHE A 251 13.52 12.65 7.30
C PHE A 251 13.34 11.80 6.04
N THR A 252 12.11 11.38 5.74
CA THR A 252 11.82 10.60 4.52
C THR A 252 12.12 11.40 3.25
N LEU A 253 11.65 12.65 3.16
CA LEU A 253 11.87 13.49 1.98
C LEU A 253 13.34 13.87 1.77
N ASP A 254 14.11 14.07 2.84
CA ASP A 254 15.56 14.31 2.74
C ASP A 254 16.28 13.07 2.18
N ASN A 255 15.91 11.87 2.63
CA ASN A 255 16.46 10.62 2.10
C ASN A 255 16.11 10.44 0.61
N ASP A 256 14.84 10.65 0.24
CA ASP A 256 14.38 10.58 -1.15
C ASP A 256 15.15 11.59 -2.03
N LEU A 257 15.35 12.81 -1.54
CA LEU A 257 16.07 13.86 -2.24
C LEU A 257 17.55 13.50 -2.46
N ILE A 258 18.20 12.92 -1.45
CA ILE A 258 19.57 12.38 -1.57
C ILE A 258 19.59 11.28 -2.65
N GLU A 259 18.63 10.36 -2.64
CA GLU A 259 18.52 9.30 -3.64
C GLU A 259 18.33 9.85 -5.05
N TYR A 260 17.39 10.79 -5.26
CA TYR A 260 17.16 11.41 -6.57
C TYR A 260 18.40 12.13 -7.08
N ARG A 261 19.13 12.84 -6.22
CA ARG A 261 20.39 13.52 -6.59
C ARG A 261 21.49 12.54 -6.93
N ASN A 262 21.63 11.45 -6.17
CA ASN A 262 22.60 10.40 -6.45
C ASN A 262 22.29 9.70 -7.78
N ASN A 263 21.03 9.35 -8.02
CA ASN A 263 20.56 8.74 -9.27
C ASN A 263 20.83 9.65 -10.47
N LEU A 264 20.53 10.95 -10.34
CA LEU A 264 20.87 11.95 -11.35
C LEU A 264 22.38 11.98 -11.62
N GLU A 265 23.19 12.02 -10.57
CA GLU A 265 24.64 12.06 -10.73
C GLU A 265 25.16 10.80 -11.44
N ILE A 266 24.70 9.62 -11.06
CA ILE A 266 25.08 8.34 -11.67
C ILE A 266 24.70 8.32 -13.16
N ILE A 267 23.50 8.77 -13.52
CA ILE A 267 23.01 8.82 -14.92
C ILE A 267 23.81 9.82 -15.75
N GLU A 268 24.16 10.99 -15.18
CA GLU A 268 24.85 12.05 -15.92
C GLU A 268 26.38 11.85 -15.99
N ARG A 269 26.98 11.18 -15.01
CA ARG A 269 28.44 10.99 -14.86
C ARG A 269 29.13 10.44 -16.12
N PRO A 270 28.60 9.40 -16.82
CA PRO A 270 29.17 8.90 -18.07
C PRO A 270 29.39 9.96 -19.15
N PHE A 271 28.57 11.00 -19.16
CA PHE A 271 28.55 12.02 -20.22
C PHE A 271 29.18 13.35 -19.79
N LYS A 272 29.44 13.54 -18.49
CA LYS A 272 30.12 14.74 -17.93
C LYS A 272 31.64 14.60 -17.85
N ALA A 273 32.18 13.38 -17.92
CA ALA A 273 33.59 13.08 -17.61
C ALA A 273 34.65 13.80 -18.48
N LYS A 274 34.31 14.27 -19.69
CA LYS A 274 35.26 15.04 -20.54
C LYS A 274 35.29 16.55 -20.30
N GLN A 275 34.36 17.13 -19.52
CA GLN A 275 34.45 18.55 -19.15
C GLN A 275 35.37 18.79 -17.93
N LEU A 276 35.55 17.80 -17.05
CA LEU A 276 36.36 17.94 -15.83
C LEU A 276 37.86 17.65 -16.00
N SER A 277 38.29 17.02 -17.10
CA SER A 277 39.70 16.70 -17.33
C SER A 277 40.58 17.94 -17.61
N LYS A 278 40.01 19.15 -17.74
CA LYS A 278 40.76 20.42 -17.81
C LYS A 278 40.76 21.23 -16.51
N GLU A 279 39.98 20.86 -15.50
CA GLU A 279 39.90 21.58 -14.21
C GLU A 279 40.47 20.80 -13.01
N GLN A 280 40.74 19.50 -13.16
CA GLN A 280 41.17 18.64 -12.05
C GLN A 280 42.63 18.82 -11.61
N THR A 281 43.43 19.65 -12.26
CA THR A 281 44.77 20.01 -11.75
C THR A 281 44.71 20.99 -10.56
N ASN A 282 43.56 21.61 -10.24
CA ASN A 282 43.46 22.63 -9.19
C ASN A 282 42.55 22.30 -7.99
N LYS A 283 41.89 21.12 -7.93
CA LYS A 283 40.97 20.76 -6.81
C LYS A 283 41.42 19.59 -5.93
N GLN A 284 42.62 19.03 -6.15
CA GLN A 284 43.20 18.02 -5.26
C GLN A 284 43.72 18.59 -3.92
N LEU A 285 43.62 19.90 -3.68
CA LEU A 285 43.97 20.53 -2.41
C LEU A 285 42.78 20.80 -1.48
N SER A 286 41.54 20.64 -1.93
CA SER A 286 40.34 20.99 -1.15
C SER A 286 39.44 19.81 -0.75
N SER A 287 39.66 18.61 -1.29
CA SER A 287 38.88 17.40 -0.94
C SER A 287 39.36 16.68 0.33
N ASN A 288 40.47 17.11 0.95
CA ASN A 288 40.92 16.55 2.23
C ASN A 288 40.25 17.19 3.46
N ILE A 289 39.46 18.28 3.29
CA ILE A 289 38.81 18.97 4.42
C ILE A 289 37.38 18.45 4.66
N PHE A 290 36.70 17.92 3.64
CA PHE A 290 35.29 17.53 3.73
C PHE A 290 35.08 16.10 4.30
N ASN A 291 36.02 15.18 4.08
CA ASN A 291 35.93 13.82 4.65
C ASN A 291 36.36 13.72 6.12
N GLN A 292 36.88 14.80 6.72
CA GLN A 292 37.22 14.83 8.14
C GLN A 292 36.09 15.32 9.04
N GLN A 293 35.02 15.91 8.48
CA GLN A 293 33.86 16.39 9.26
C GLN A 293 32.71 15.37 9.35
N LEU A 294 32.62 14.41 8.42
CA LEU A 294 31.60 13.34 8.47
C LEU A 294 31.90 12.22 9.49
N HIS A 295 33.15 12.08 9.96
CA HIS A 295 33.51 11.08 10.98
C HIS A 295 33.37 11.58 12.44
N THR A 296 33.02 12.84 12.66
CA THR A 296 32.83 13.41 14.00
C THR A 296 31.39 13.36 14.51
N SER A 297 30.41 13.04 13.66
CA SER A 297 28.98 13.09 14.01
C SER A 297 28.33 11.71 14.24
N GLN A 298 29.07 10.61 14.11
CA GLN A 298 28.59 9.26 14.46
C GLN A 298 28.98 8.79 15.87
N ASN A 299 29.85 9.53 16.58
CA ASN A 299 30.30 9.18 17.94
C ASN A 299 29.60 9.98 19.07
N GLN A 300 28.44 10.59 18.80
CA GLN A 300 27.67 11.34 19.83
C GLN A 300 26.24 10.84 20.04
N GLN A 301 25.83 9.72 19.44
CA GLN A 301 24.53 9.07 19.71
C GLN A 301 24.64 7.76 20.52
N GLU A 302 25.84 7.32 20.91
CA GLU A 302 26.03 6.15 21.80
C GLU A 302 26.09 6.51 23.30
N GLN A 303 25.88 7.78 23.69
CA GLN A 303 26.05 8.22 25.08
C GLN A 303 24.73 8.48 25.85
N ASP A 304 23.57 8.38 25.22
CA ASP A 304 22.24 8.55 25.87
C ASP A 304 21.39 7.27 25.98
N GLN A 305 21.93 6.10 25.60
CA GLN A 305 21.26 4.81 25.83
C GLN A 305 21.70 4.09 27.12
N ASN A 306 22.62 4.66 27.91
CA ASN A 306 23.17 4.04 29.13
C ASN A 306 22.49 4.47 30.45
N ILE A 307 21.27 5.03 30.42
CA ILE A 307 20.55 5.47 31.64
C ILE A 307 19.34 4.57 31.98
N TYR A 308 19.04 3.53 31.19
CA TYR A 308 17.93 2.59 31.46
C TYR A 308 18.34 1.17 31.92
N GLU A 309 19.62 0.92 32.21
CA GLU A 309 20.12 -0.40 32.69
C GLU A 309 20.63 -0.41 34.14
N MET A 310 20.21 0.56 34.97
CA MET A 310 20.64 0.64 36.36
C MET A 310 19.45 0.55 37.33
N ASP A 311 18.72 -0.57 37.28
CA ASP A 311 17.76 -0.92 38.36
C ASP A 311 17.41 -2.43 38.47
N GLN A 312 18.27 -3.34 37.99
CA GLN A 312 18.06 -4.80 38.19
C GLN A 312 19.34 -5.58 38.55
N GLN A 313 20.14 -5.07 39.48
CA GLN A 313 21.18 -5.87 40.14
C GLN A 313 21.13 -5.73 41.67
N GLN A 314 20.07 -6.27 42.26
CA GLN A 314 20.12 -6.75 43.65
C GLN A 314 19.05 -7.82 43.87
N ASN A 315 19.38 -9.05 43.48
CA ASN A 315 18.84 -10.30 44.05
C ASN A 315 19.57 -11.49 43.43
N GLN A 316 20.82 -11.70 43.84
CA GLN A 316 21.49 -12.99 43.70
C GLN A 316 21.18 -13.80 44.96
N LEU A 317 20.26 -14.76 44.85
CA LEU A 317 20.20 -15.91 45.74
C LEU A 317 19.65 -17.12 44.97
N ASN A 318 20.53 -18.11 44.77
CA ASN A 318 20.30 -19.53 44.48
C ASN A 318 19.50 -19.93 43.21
N SER A 319 20.25 -20.48 42.25
CA SER A 319 19.81 -21.23 41.07
C SER A 319 19.15 -22.57 41.42
N PRO A 320 17.96 -22.89 40.85
CA PRO A 320 17.47 -24.25 40.73
C PRO A 320 17.53 -24.68 39.25
N GLN A 321 18.72 -25.02 38.76
CA GLN A 321 18.90 -25.58 37.40
C GLN A 321 19.15 -27.10 37.39
N GLU A 322 19.37 -27.73 38.55
CA GLU A 322 19.63 -29.18 38.62
C GLU A 322 18.37 -30.05 38.83
N GLN A 323 17.17 -29.46 39.01
CA GLN A 323 15.92 -30.23 39.18
C GLN A 323 15.05 -30.32 37.93
N LYS A 324 15.32 -29.54 36.88
CA LYS A 324 14.49 -29.54 35.65
C LYS A 324 14.90 -30.61 34.64
N GLU A 325 16.15 -31.07 34.66
CA GLU A 325 16.63 -32.14 33.76
C GLU A 325 16.21 -33.54 34.21
N GLN A 326 15.94 -33.75 35.50
CA GLN A 326 15.38 -35.01 36.00
C GLN A 326 13.86 -35.14 35.77
N ILE A 327 13.12 -34.04 35.68
CA ILE A 327 11.67 -34.09 35.36
C ILE A 327 11.44 -34.30 33.86
N TRP A 328 12.31 -33.76 32.99
CA TRP A 328 12.17 -33.95 31.54
C TRP A 328 12.56 -35.36 31.06
N SER A 329 13.48 -36.04 31.75
CA SER A 329 13.89 -37.42 31.44
C SER A 329 12.87 -38.46 31.92
N ILE A 330 12.06 -38.16 32.93
CA ILE A 330 10.95 -39.02 33.40
C ILE A 330 9.68 -38.81 32.57
N LEU A 331 9.45 -37.61 32.03
CA LEU A 331 8.33 -37.32 31.11
C LEU A 331 8.53 -37.82 29.67
N GLN A 332 9.75 -38.23 29.30
CA GLN A 332 10.02 -38.87 28.00
C GLN A 332 10.05 -40.40 28.04
N SER A 333 10.05 -41.04 29.23
CA SER A 333 10.00 -42.51 29.34
C SER A 333 8.57 -43.10 29.35
N ASP A 334 7.54 -42.28 29.57
CA ASP A 334 6.12 -42.73 29.54
C ASP A 334 5.43 -42.59 28.18
N LYS A 335 6.20 -42.34 27.10
CA LYS A 335 5.68 -42.26 25.72
C LYS A 335 6.27 -43.32 24.78
N GLN A 336 6.59 -44.49 25.32
CA GLN A 336 6.95 -45.68 24.55
C GLN A 336 6.04 -46.85 24.91
N LEU A 337 4.75 -46.70 24.57
CA LEU A 337 3.81 -47.80 24.31
C LEU A 337 2.63 -47.25 23.47
N GLU A 338 2.90 -46.37 22.49
CA GLU A 338 1.98 -46.24 21.36
C GLU A 338 2.31 -47.37 20.39
N ILE A 339 1.45 -48.38 20.42
CA ILE A 339 1.34 -49.43 19.42
C ILE A 339 1.56 -48.80 18.04
N GLN A 340 2.54 -49.34 17.33
CA GLN A 340 2.93 -48.96 15.99
C GLN A 340 1.80 -49.37 15.03
N ASP A 341 0.71 -48.59 15.00
CA ASP A 341 -0.30 -48.68 13.96
C ASP A 341 0.34 -48.16 12.67
N GLU A 342 0.72 -49.07 11.79
CA GLU A 342 1.08 -48.80 10.40
C GLU A 342 -0.14 -48.18 9.70
N THR A 343 -0.35 -46.88 9.88
CA THR A 343 -1.36 -46.14 9.11
C THR A 343 -0.84 -46.03 7.67
N PRO A 344 -1.52 -46.61 6.67
CA PRO A 344 -1.06 -46.58 5.29
C PRO A 344 -0.98 -45.15 4.77
N GLU A 345 -0.06 -44.90 3.83
CA GLU A 345 -0.03 -43.63 3.10
C GLU A 345 -1.35 -43.43 2.35
N ALA A 346 -1.80 -42.18 2.26
CA ALA A 346 -3.02 -41.84 1.52
C ALA A 346 -2.90 -42.31 0.06
N PRO A 347 -3.93 -42.96 -0.51
CA PRO A 347 -3.98 -43.31 -1.93
C PRO A 347 -3.58 -42.13 -2.81
N GLU A 348 -2.83 -42.39 -3.89
CA GLU A 348 -2.33 -41.34 -4.79
C GLU A 348 -3.44 -40.38 -5.23
N ILE A 349 -4.66 -40.89 -5.47
CA ILE A 349 -5.81 -40.06 -5.87
C ILE A 349 -6.19 -39.01 -4.83
N LEU A 350 -6.05 -39.30 -3.54
CA LEU A 350 -6.30 -38.35 -2.46
C LEU A 350 -5.15 -37.32 -2.35
N GLN A 351 -3.90 -37.75 -2.55
CA GLN A 351 -2.74 -36.84 -2.58
C GLN A 351 -2.85 -35.83 -3.73
N HIS A 352 -3.24 -36.29 -4.92
CA HIS A 352 -3.55 -35.41 -6.05
C HIS A 352 -4.70 -34.45 -5.71
N GLY A 353 -5.73 -34.93 -5.02
CA GLY A 353 -6.83 -34.07 -4.57
C GLY A 353 -6.36 -32.91 -3.68
N VAL A 354 -5.41 -33.15 -2.77
CA VAL A 354 -4.81 -32.07 -1.96
C VAL A 354 -4.12 -31.03 -2.83
N ILE A 355 -3.31 -31.45 -3.80
CA ILE A 355 -2.60 -30.54 -4.72
C ILE A 355 -3.62 -29.69 -5.49
N ILE A 356 -4.68 -30.32 -6.01
CA ILE A 356 -5.77 -29.65 -6.72
C ILE A 356 -6.46 -28.63 -5.81
N PHE A 357 -6.74 -28.98 -4.54
CA PHE A 357 -7.35 -28.05 -3.59
C PHE A 357 -6.44 -26.86 -3.26
N THR A 358 -5.12 -27.07 -3.16
CA THR A 358 -4.16 -25.97 -2.97
C THR A 358 -4.13 -25.03 -4.17
N ILE A 359 -4.10 -25.56 -5.40
CA ILE A 359 -4.14 -24.75 -6.63
C ILE A 359 -5.45 -23.96 -6.71
N TYR A 360 -6.58 -24.60 -6.40
CA TYR A 360 -7.88 -23.93 -6.34
C TYR A 360 -7.90 -22.80 -5.30
N GLY A 361 -7.29 -22.99 -4.14
CA GLY A 361 -7.13 -21.94 -3.12
C GLY A 361 -6.31 -20.75 -3.61
N LEU A 362 -5.20 -21.00 -4.30
CA LEU A 362 -4.37 -19.93 -4.88
C LEU A 362 -5.11 -19.13 -5.96
N ILE A 363 -5.83 -19.82 -6.86
CA ILE A 363 -6.68 -19.17 -7.87
C ILE A 363 -7.76 -18.33 -7.19
N THR A 364 -8.39 -18.86 -6.14
CA THR A 364 -9.45 -18.16 -5.39
C THR A 364 -8.92 -16.90 -4.72
N LEU A 365 -7.75 -16.95 -4.08
CA LEU A 365 -7.11 -15.78 -3.46
C LEU A 365 -6.77 -14.71 -4.50
N PHE A 366 -6.30 -15.12 -5.68
CA PHE A 366 -6.04 -14.20 -6.78
C PHE A 366 -7.33 -13.55 -7.29
N VAL A 367 -8.40 -14.33 -7.48
CA VAL A 367 -9.71 -13.79 -7.93
C VAL A 367 -10.31 -12.83 -6.89
N CYS A 368 -10.10 -13.10 -5.60
CA CYS A 368 -10.51 -12.22 -4.50
C CYS A 368 -9.90 -10.82 -4.55
N SER A 369 -8.84 -10.58 -5.32
CA SER A 369 -8.27 -9.23 -5.47
C SER A 369 -9.20 -8.27 -6.21
N ALA A 370 -10.18 -8.77 -6.99
CA ALA A 370 -11.13 -7.94 -7.72
C ALA A 370 -12.59 -8.41 -7.66
N LYS A 371 -12.87 -9.69 -7.40
CA LYS A 371 -14.24 -10.22 -7.24
C LYS A 371 -14.44 -10.74 -5.81
N PRO A 372 -15.42 -10.24 -5.05
CA PRO A 372 -15.77 -10.82 -3.75
C PRO A 372 -16.28 -12.26 -3.93
N SER A 373 -15.39 -13.23 -3.66
CA SER A 373 -15.62 -14.68 -3.86
C SER A 373 -15.65 -15.41 -2.52
N PHE A 374 -16.42 -14.88 -1.56
CA PHE A 374 -16.47 -15.35 -0.17
C PHE A 374 -16.81 -16.85 -0.04
N LEU A 375 -17.75 -17.35 -0.85
CA LEU A 375 -18.14 -18.76 -0.83
C LEU A 375 -16.98 -19.68 -1.23
N ASP A 376 -16.17 -19.28 -2.21
CA ASP A 376 -14.99 -20.06 -2.63
C ASP A 376 -13.92 -20.09 -1.56
N VAL A 377 -13.71 -18.97 -0.87
CA VAL A 377 -12.79 -18.88 0.27
C VAL A 377 -13.27 -19.81 1.39
N LEU A 378 -14.57 -19.84 1.69
CA LEU A 378 -15.15 -20.71 2.72
C LEU A 378 -14.97 -22.20 2.36
N VAL A 379 -15.18 -22.56 1.09
CA VAL A 379 -14.93 -23.93 0.59
C VAL A 379 -13.46 -24.31 0.74
N CYS A 380 -12.53 -23.42 0.39
CA CYS A 380 -11.09 -23.66 0.54
C CYS A 380 -10.70 -23.86 2.02
N HIS A 381 -11.23 -23.04 2.92
CA HIS A 381 -10.99 -23.18 4.36
C HIS A 381 -11.59 -24.49 4.90
N GLY A 382 -12.79 -24.87 4.48
CA GLY A 382 -13.41 -26.14 4.86
C GLY A 382 -12.61 -27.36 4.41
N LEU A 383 -12.05 -27.33 3.19
CA LEU A 383 -11.14 -28.35 2.68
C LEU A 383 -9.85 -28.44 3.51
N MET A 384 -9.25 -27.30 3.85
CA MET A 384 -8.06 -27.24 4.69
C MET A 384 -8.33 -27.76 6.10
N PHE A 385 -9.47 -27.42 6.71
CA PHE A 385 -9.84 -27.96 8.03
C PHE A 385 -10.05 -29.47 8.02
N THR A 386 -10.58 -30.02 6.92
CA THR A 386 -10.77 -31.46 6.78
C THR A 386 -9.44 -32.22 6.88
N ILE A 387 -8.35 -31.65 6.34
CA ILE A 387 -7.03 -32.27 6.27
C ILE A 387 -6.16 -31.89 7.48
N LEU A 388 -6.09 -30.61 7.83
CA LEU A 388 -5.16 -30.08 8.85
C LEU A 388 -5.65 -30.28 10.28
N MET A 389 -6.97 -30.19 10.51
CA MET A 389 -7.58 -30.34 11.84
C MET A 389 -8.17 -31.73 12.08
N ASP A 390 -7.83 -32.69 11.23
CA ASP A 390 -8.28 -34.09 11.33
C ASP A 390 -9.81 -34.23 11.43
N ARG A 391 -10.54 -33.50 10.57
CA ARG A 391 -12.02 -33.50 10.49
C ARG A 391 -12.52 -34.27 9.26
N PHE A 392 -11.90 -35.41 8.97
CA PHE A 392 -12.21 -36.24 7.81
C PHE A 392 -13.51 -37.05 8.00
N ASP A 393 -14.63 -36.37 8.19
CA ASP A 393 -15.95 -36.97 8.43
C ASP A 393 -16.86 -36.74 7.20
N PRO A 394 -17.64 -37.76 6.76
CA PRO A 394 -18.65 -37.61 5.71
C PRO A 394 -19.56 -36.39 5.89
N PHE A 395 -19.94 -36.05 7.12
CA PHE A 395 -20.77 -34.87 7.40
C PHE A 395 -20.05 -33.57 7.01
N HIS A 396 -18.79 -33.41 7.41
CA HIS A 396 -17.99 -32.22 7.10
C HIS A 396 -17.70 -32.12 5.60
N ILE A 397 -17.38 -33.24 4.95
CA ILE A 397 -17.13 -33.29 3.51
C ILE A 397 -18.42 -32.97 2.71
N LYS A 398 -19.59 -33.45 3.18
CA LYS A 398 -20.89 -33.06 2.59
C LYS A 398 -21.19 -31.57 2.76
N LEU A 399 -20.85 -30.98 3.91
CA LEU A 399 -21.01 -29.54 4.15
C LEU A 399 -20.16 -28.72 3.18
N VAL A 400 -18.88 -29.11 3.00
CA VAL A 400 -17.99 -28.50 2.01
C VAL A 400 -18.55 -28.66 0.59
N GLY A 401 -19.12 -29.82 0.26
CA GLY A 401 -19.78 -30.06 -1.02
C GLY A 401 -21.01 -29.19 -1.26
N ALA A 402 -21.83 -28.98 -0.23
CA ALA A 402 -22.96 -28.04 -0.30
C ALA A 402 -22.48 -26.60 -0.53
N GLY A 403 -21.40 -26.19 0.14
CA GLY A 403 -20.76 -24.89 -0.10
C GLY A 403 -20.24 -24.74 -1.54
N LEU A 404 -19.63 -25.78 -2.09
CA LEU A 404 -19.15 -25.80 -3.47
C LEU A 404 -20.30 -25.70 -4.49
N LEU A 405 -21.40 -26.40 -4.25
CA LEU A 405 -22.61 -26.29 -5.08
C LEU A 405 -23.23 -24.89 -5.02
N ALA A 406 -23.33 -24.30 -3.82
CA ALA A 406 -23.79 -22.93 -3.65
C ALA A 406 -22.89 -21.93 -4.40
N SER A 407 -21.57 -22.16 -4.36
CA SER A 407 -20.60 -21.36 -5.09
C SER A 407 -20.75 -21.46 -6.62
N ILE A 408 -21.01 -22.66 -7.15
CA ILE A 408 -21.30 -22.86 -8.58
C ILE A 408 -22.57 -22.10 -9.00
N LEU A 409 -23.64 -22.17 -8.19
CA LEU A 409 -24.88 -21.45 -8.46
C LEU A 409 -24.67 -19.93 -8.42
N TYR A 410 -23.91 -19.43 -7.45
CA TYR A 410 -23.55 -18.03 -7.35
C TYR A 410 -22.81 -17.55 -8.61
N ASP A 411 -21.84 -18.32 -9.09
CA ASP A 411 -21.11 -17.99 -10.31
C ASP A 411 -21.99 -18.00 -11.55
N ILE A 412 -22.97 -18.91 -11.66
CA ILE A 412 -23.92 -18.93 -12.77
C ILE A 412 -24.78 -17.66 -12.77
N LEU A 413 -25.27 -17.24 -11.59
CA LEU A 413 -26.04 -16.01 -11.44
C LEU A 413 -25.19 -14.78 -11.79
N TRP A 414 -23.95 -14.75 -11.32
CA TRP A 414 -23.00 -13.70 -11.59
C TRP A 414 -22.68 -13.61 -13.10
N MET A 415 -22.32 -14.73 -13.74
CA MET A 415 -22.06 -14.77 -15.18
C MET A 415 -23.27 -14.38 -16.02
N LYS A 416 -24.49 -14.73 -15.59
CA LYS A 416 -25.73 -14.32 -16.27
C LYS A 416 -25.95 -12.81 -16.20
N GLN A 417 -25.73 -12.20 -15.04
CA GLN A 417 -25.85 -10.75 -14.85
C GLN A 417 -24.82 -9.98 -15.70
N TYR A 418 -23.67 -10.60 -15.97
CA TYR A 418 -22.49 -9.92 -16.51
C TYR A 418 -22.01 -10.45 -17.87
N HIS A 419 -22.87 -11.14 -18.63
CA HIS A 419 -22.54 -11.75 -19.92
C HIS A 419 -22.13 -10.78 -21.04
N LEU A 420 -22.42 -9.47 -20.90
CA LEU A 420 -22.08 -8.41 -21.86
C LEU A 420 -20.83 -7.58 -21.47
N TRP A 421 -20.15 -7.96 -20.39
CA TRP A 421 -19.11 -7.11 -19.77
C TRP A 421 -17.76 -7.05 -20.48
N TRP A 422 -17.48 -7.94 -21.43
CA TRP A 422 -16.29 -7.80 -22.27
C TRP A 422 -16.27 -6.48 -23.06
N TYR A 423 -17.46 -5.91 -23.27
CA TYR A 423 -17.69 -4.65 -23.99
C TYR A 423 -18.25 -3.55 -23.11
N SER A 424 -18.49 -3.79 -21.81
CA SER A 424 -18.96 -2.72 -20.93
C SER A 424 -17.76 -1.90 -20.48
N ASP A 425 -17.69 -0.66 -20.95
CA ASP A 425 -16.96 0.42 -20.29
C ASP A 425 -17.68 0.79 -18.98
N ASP A 426 -17.90 -0.20 -18.11
CA ASP A 426 -18.55 0.00 -16.82
C ASP A 426 -17.53 0.67 -15.90
N GLN A 427 -17.42 1.99 -16.06
CA GLN A 427 -16.65 2.95 -15.26
C GLN A 427 -17.11 3.05 -13.79
N ASN A 428 -17.96 2.13 -13.34
CA ASN A 428 -18.57 2.11 -12.02
C ASN A 428 -17.62 1.66 -10.89
N ASN A 429 -16.33 1.43 -11.19
CA ASN A 429 -15.29 1.26 -10.18
C ASN A 429 -14.18 2.32 -10.38
N PRO A 430 -14.36 3.55 -9.84
CA PRO A 430 -13.45 4.68 -10.08
C PRO A 430 -12.05 4.50 -9.46
N GLU A 431 -11.83 3.49 -8.61
CA GLU A 431 -10.56 3.27 -7.90
C GLU A 431 -9.46 2.65 -8.77
N TRP A 432 -9.82 2.02 -9.90
CA TRP A 432 -8.90 1.22 -10.69
C TRP A 432 -8.69 1.90 -12.04
N GLY A 433 -7.77 2.87 -12.10
CA GLY A 433 -7.47 3.68 -13.29
C GLY A 433 -7.09 2.87 -14.55
N LEU A 434 -6.77 3.54 -15.67
CA LEU A 434 -6.56 2.90 -16.99
C LEU A 434 -5.61 1.67 -17.02
N ASN A 435 -4.63 1.60 -16.11
CA ASN A 435 -3.69 0.47 -16.01
C ASN A 435 -4.32 -0.81 -15.43
N ALA A 436 -5.43 -0.70 -14.70
CA ALA A 436 -6.10 -1.82 -14.06
C ALA A 436 -7.04 -2.61 -15.00
N VAL A 437 -7.38 -2.06 -16.16
CA VAL A 437 -8.25 -2.70 -17.16
C VAL A 437 -7.69 -4.06 -17.59
N ASN A 438 -6.37 -4.15 -17.77
CA ASN A 438 -5.71 -5.41 -18.12
C ASN A 438 -5.74 -6.43 -16.97
N LEU A 439 -5.51 -5.98 -15.73
CA LEU A 439 -5.58 -6.84 -14.54
C LEU A 439 -7.00 -7.39 -14.34
N LEU A 440 -8.03 -6.55 -14.52
CA LEU A 440 -9.43 -6.95 -14.44
C LEU A 440 -9.78 -8.01 -15.50
N ARG A 441 -9.26 -7.85 -16.73
CA ARG A 441 -9.41 -8.86 -17.79
C ARG A 441 -8.75 -10.18 -17.43
N PHE A 442 -7.57 -10.16 -16.81
CA PHE A 442 -6.93 -11.37 -16.29
C PHE A 442 -7.77 -12.02 -15.20
N VAL A 443 -8.20 -11.29 -14.18
CA VAL A 443 -9.04 -11.82 -13.09
C VAL A 443 -10.33 -12.45 -13.64
N LEU A 444 -10.90 -11.88 -14.70
CA LEU A 444 -12.07 -12.42 -15.36
C LEU A 444 -11.81 -13.77 -16.06
N ILE A 445 -10.69 -13.89 -16.80
CA ILE A 445 -10.24 -15.18 -17.36
C ILE A 445 -10.04 -16.21 -16.24
N PHE A 446 -9.41 -15.80 -15.14
CA PHE A 446 -9.22 -16.66 -13.97
C PHE A 446 -10.54 -17.05 -13.30
N THR A 447 -11.57 -16.20 -13.35
CA THR A 447 -12.91 -16.53 -12.83
C THR A 447 -13.57 -17.63 -13.67
N TYR A 448 -13.47 -17.58 -15.01
CA TYR A 448 -13.96 -18.67 -15.88
C TYR A 448 -13.17 -19.97 -15.68
N MET A 449 -11.84 -19.86 -15.56
CA MET A 449 -11.00 -21.00 -15.24
C MET A 449 -11.37 -21.61 -13.89
N GLN A 450 -11.56 -20.77 -12.86
CA GLN A 450 -11.99 -21.18 -11.52
C GLN A 450 -13.35 -21.89 -11.57
N PHE A 451 -14.32 -21.38 -12.32
CA PHE A 451 -15.62 -22.01 -12.52
C PHE A 451 -15.48 -23.43 -13.10
N LEU A 452 -14.68 -23.61 -14.15
CA LEU A 452 -14.40 -24.94 -14.71
C LEU A 452 -13.65 -25.83 -13.72
N TYR A 453 -12.73 -25.23 -12.96
CA TYR A 453 -11.92 -25.94 -11.97
C TYR A 453 -12.76 -26.49 -10.82
N LYS A 454 -13.89 -25.86 -10.47
CA LYS A 454 -14.84 -26.37 -9.45
C LYS A 454 -15.36 -27.77 -9.77
N PHE A 455 -15.50 -28.14 -11.05
CA PHE A 455 -15.89 -29.51 -11.42
C PHE A 455 -14.79 -30.54 -11.13
N VAL A 456 -13.52 -30.14 -11.30
CA VAL A 456 -12.36 -30.96 -10.92
C VAL A 456 -12.32 -31.10 -9.40
N VAL A 457 -12.55 -30.01 -8.66
CA VAL A 457 -12.64 -30.01 -7.19
C VAL A 457 -13.79 -30.91 -6.72
N CYS A 458 -14.96 -30.86 -7.35
CA CYS A 458 -16.10 -31.75 -7.07
C CYS A 458 -15.72 -33.23 -7.21
N TYR A 459 -14.98 -33.59 -8.26
CA TYR A 459 -14.54 -34.98 -8.47
C TYR A 459 -13.64 -35.47 -7.33
N TYR A 460 -12.64 -34.69 -6.95
CA TYR A 460 -11.75 -35.07 -5.84
C TYR A 460 -12.46 -35.01 -4.49
N LEU A 461 -13.36 -34.06 -4.27
CA LEU A 461 -14.19 -34.02 -3.07
C LEU A 461 -15.05 -35.29 -2.94
N TYR A 462 -15.58 -35.81 -4.05
CA TYR A 462 -16.29 -37.09 -4.07
C TYR A 462 -15.38 -38.28 -3.70
N GLN A 463 -14.12 -38.29 -4.17
CA GLN A 463 -13.16 -39.31 -3.75
C GLN A 463 -12.86 -39.23 -2.24
N PHE A 464 -12.68 -38.01 -1.71
CA PHE A 464 -12.52 -37.77 -0.27
C PHE A 464 -13.76 -38.24 0.51
N HIS A 465 -14.97 -37.99 0.01
CA HIS A 465 -16.20 -38.49 0.62
C HIS A 465 -16.27 -40.02 0.61
N ARG A 466 -15.93 -40.67 -0.50
CA ARG A 466 -15.97 -42.13 -0.62
C ARG A 466 -15.04 -42.80 0.39
N GLU A 467 -13.84 -42.27 0.56
CA GLU A 467 -12.87 -42.81 1.51
C GLU A 467 -13.20 -42.45 2.97
N SER A 468 -13.94 -41.37 3.23
CA SER A 468 -14.34 -40.97 4.59
C SER A 468 -15.50 -41.76 5.17
N ILE A 469 -16.28 -42.47 4.33
CA ILE A 469 -17.40 -43.34 4.77
C ILE A 469 -16.90 -44.47 5.66
N ASP A 470 -15.69 -44.97 5.43
CA ASP A 470 -15.10 -46.01 6.27
C ASP A 470 -14.45 -45.36 7.51
N PRO A 471 -15.00 -45.58 8.72
CA PRO A 471 -14.48 -44.96 9.93
C PRO A 471 -13.14 -45.54 10.38
N THR A 472 -12.75 -46.71 9.87
CA THR A 472 -11.52 -47.43 10.28
C THR A 472 -10.28 -46.99 9.52
N LYS A 473 -10.46 -46.30 8.38
CA LYS A 473 -9.35 -45.88 7.54
C LYS A 473 -8.64 -44.67 8.13
N ARG A 474 -7.33 -44.82 8.32
CA ARG A 474 -6.41 -43.79 8.76
C ARG A 474 -5.38 -43.58 7.66
N TYR A 475 -5.13 -42.32 7.31
CA TYR A 475 -4.25 -41.97 6.22
C TYR A 475 -3.16 -41.00 6.67
N VAL A 476 -1.98 -41.15 6.08
CA VAL A 476 -0.92 -40.13 6.14
C VAL A 476 -0.89 -39.37 4.83
N PHE A 477 -1.19 -38.08 4.87
CA PHE A 477 -1.02 -37.15 3.75
C PHE A 477 0.35 -36.49 3.82
N THR A 478 1.14 -36.57 2.76
CA THR A 478 2.43 -35.87 2.68
C THR A 478 2.28 -34.63 1.82
N ILE A 479 2.45 -33.45 2.43
CA ILE A 479 2.36 -32.15 1.78
C ILE A 479 3.69 -31.45 2.02
N TRP A 480 4.48 -31.20 0.96
CA TRP A 480 5.76 -30.47 1.05
C TRP A 480 6.73 -31.03 2.12
N LYS A 481 6.80 -32.37 2.24
CA LYS A 481 7.57 -33.14 3.25
C LYS A 481 7.00 -33.14 4.68
N ILE A 482 5.86 -32.51 4.92
CA ILE A 482 5.16 -32.57 6.21
C ILE A 482 4.09 -33.66 6.13
N GLN A 483 4.09 -34.57 7.11
CA GLN A 483 3.13 -35.67 7.21
C GLN A 483 1.96 -35.29 8.11
N TYR A 484 0.75 -35.30 7.56
CA TYR A 484 -0.51 -35.07 8.27
C TYR A 484 -1.22 -36.40 8.45
N LYS A 485 -1.41 -36.82 9.71
CA LYS A 485 -2.16 -38.03 10.04
C LYS A 485 -3.64 -37.66 10.17
N VAL A 486 -4.48 -38.27 9.33
CA VAL A 486 -5.90 -37.99 9.23
C VAL A 486 -6.70 -39.28 9.50
N GLY A 487 -7.79 -39.17 10.26
CA GLY A 487 -8.62 -40.25 10.78
C GLY A 487 -8.39 -40.62 12.25
N LYS A 488 -7.57 -39.87 13.02
CA LYS A 488 -7.24 -40.21 14.43
C LYS A 488 -8.23 -39.65 15.46
N SER A 489 -8.81 -38.47 15.21
CA SER A 489 -9.67 -37.77 16.18
C SER A 489 -11.06 -38.39 16.40
N ARG A 490 -11.42 -39.38 15.57
CA ARG A 490 -12.75 -40.05 15.59
C ARG A 490 -12.97 -40.97 16.80
N GLU A 491 -11.92 -41.32 17.54
CA GLU A 491 -12.03 -42.18 18.73
C GLU A 491 -12.38 -41.43 20.02
N SER A 492 -12.33 -40.09 20.04
CA SER A 492 -12.45 -39.32 21.30
C SER A 492 -13.52 -38.25 21.28
N VAL A 493 -14.74 -38.59 20.86
CA VAL A 493 -15.89 -37.68 21.05
C VAL A 493 -17.14 -38.47 21.46
N SER A 494 -17.13 -39.01 22.67
CA SER A 494 -18.36 -39.14 23.45
C SER A 494 -18.62 -37.78 24.11
N TRP A 495 -19.47 -36.94 23.51
CA TRP A 495 -20.01 -35.77 24.23
C TRP A 495 -21.00 -36.29 25.27
N GLN A 496 -20.65 -36.14 26.55
CA GLN A 496 -21.62 -35.98 27.65
C GLN A 496 -21.84 -34.49 27.90
#